data_AF-A0A953Y5K7-F1
#
_entry.id   AF-A0A953Y5K7-F1
#
_cell.length_a   1.000
_cell.length_b   1.000
_cell.length_c   1.000
_cell.angle_alpha   90.00
_cell.angle_beta   90.00
_cell.angle_gamma   90.00
#
_symmetry.space_group_name_H-M   'P 1'
#
loop_
_entity.id
_entity.type
_entity.pdbx_description
1 polymer ?
#
loop_
_entity_poly.entity_id
_entity_poly.type
_entity_poly.pdbx_seq_one_letter_code
_entity_poly.pdbx_strand_id
1 'polypeptide(L)'
;MNDPQALPAPEPSAEDPGSAPRPKLTGKAVVRNLVAGLTVSFVAISLGAAFGELSGRGATAGILSAGVIAFITALFGGTRIQCSGPTAPMTAVALTVVTFANAPDGLTKALPGANPDHFVNVVMILTGALLALAALFRLGKFISLVPKVVISGFMNGIAVLIWIGEAKKLLGAGPTEDGGLALNVSPLAGGIGPNLVIALAALVLCFTLPSLLKRMHHIGHYIPGTLVAIALLTAVVHFGFPEAARVKMGASEASLVEHIRTQIPTDWSF
;
A
#
# COMPACT_ATOMS: atom_id res chain seq x y z
N MET A 1 33.49 38.10 -27.32
CA MET A 1 34.51 37.48 -26.44
C MET A 1 33.76 36.55 -25.50
N ASN A 2 33.64 35.27 -25.86
CA ASN A 2 33.15 34.23 -24.97
C ASN A 2 34.31 33.84 -24.07
N ASP A 3 34.18 34.06 -22.76
CA ASP A 3 35.15 33.62 -21.77
C ASP A 3 35.11 32.08 -21.67
N PRO A 4 36.17 31.36 -22.08
CA PRO A 4 36.20 29.90 -22.03
C PRO A 4 36.30 29.33 -20.60
N GLN A 5 36.41 30.19 -19.57
CA GLN A 5 36.56 29.80 -18.16
C GLN A 5 35.33 30.12 -17.30
N ALA A 6 34.21 30.53 -17.89
CA ALA A 6 32.97 30.70 -17.13
C ALA A 6 32.47 29.33 -16.63
N LEU A 7 32.76 29.02 -15.36
CA LEU A 7 32.24 27.86 -14.66
C LEU A 7 30.70 27.81 -14.81
N PRO A 8 30.12 26.64 -15.12
CA PRO A 8 28.66 26.50 -15.17
C PRO A 8 28.08 26.91 -13.82
N ALA A 9 26.97 27.64 -13.84
CA ALA A 9 26.28 28.04 -12.62
C ALA A 9 26.04 26.79 -11.73
N PRO A 10 26.32 26.87 -10.42
CA PRO A 10 26.14 25.73 -9.54
C PRO A 10 24.70 25.22 -9.65
N GLU A 11 24.54 23.92 -9.88
CA GLU A 11 23.22 23.30 -9.83
C GLU A 11 22.60 23.63 -8.46
N PRO A 12 21.31 24.02 -8.41
CA PRO A 12 20.66 24.32 -7.15
C PRO A 12 20.76 23.09 -6.24
N SER A 13 21.47 23.25 -5.12
CA SER A 13 21.67 22.18 -4.15
C SER A 13 20.31 21.68 -3.65
N ALA A 14 20.19 20.36 -3.51
CA ALA A 14 18.97 19.67 -3.06
C ALA A 14 18.57 19.96 -1.60
N GLU A 15 19.13 21.01 -0.98
CA GLU A 15 19.08 21.26 0.46
C GLU A 15 17.97 22.22 0.92
N ASP A 16 17.22 22.87 0.01
CA ASP A 16 16.04 23.66 0.40
C ASP A 16 14.85 23.48 -0.57
N PRO A 17 14.00 22.44 -0.37
CA PRO A 17 12.79 22.22 -1.18
C PRO A 17 11.72 23.32 -0.99
N GLY A 18 11.90 24.25 -0.05
CA GLY A 18 11.02 25.40 0.18
C GLY A 18 11.38 26.65 -0.63
N SER A 19 12.61 26.71 -1.16
CA SER A 19 13.13 27.87 -1.91
C SER A 19 12.74 27.90 -3.39
N ALA A 20 12.26 26.78 -3.95
CA ALA A 20 11.88 26.70 -5.35
C ALA A 20 10.64 27.59 -5.65
N PRO A 21 10.73 28.53 -6.61
CA PRO A 21 9.61 29.39 -6.98
C PRO A 21 8.37 28.56 -7.29
N ARG A 22 7.21 28.93 -6.73
CA ARG A 22 5.94 28.23 -7.01
C ARG A 22 5.74 28.23 -8.53
N PRO A 23 5.75 27.06 -9.21
CA PRO A 23 5.58 27.05 -10.66
C PRO A 23 4.23 27.67 -10.98
N LYS A 24 4.23 28.70 -11.84
CA LYS A 24 3.01 29.40 -12.24
C LYS A 24 2.02 28.38 -12.80
N LEU A 25 0.79 28.39 -12.28
CA LEU A 25 -0.27 27.49 -12.71
C LEU A 25 -0.67 27.83 -14.15
N THR A 26 0.02 27.20 -15.10
CA THR A 26 -0.23 27.36 -16.54
C THR A 26 -1.13 26.22 -17.01
N GLY A 27 -1.97 26.42 -18.04
CA GLY A 27 -2.82 25.35 -18.58
C GLY A 27 -2.06 24.05 -18.91
N LYS A 28 -0.84 24.16 -19.44
CA LYS A 28 0.07 23.01 -19.67
C LYS A 28 0.48 22.31 -18.37
N ALA A 29 0.68 23.05 -17.28
CA ALA A 29 1.04 22.48 -15.98
C ALA A 29 -0.14 21.73 -15.35
N VAL A 30 -1.37 22.22 -15.54
CA VAL A 30 -2.60 21.54 -15.08
C VAL A 30 -2.75 20.19 -15.79
N VAL A 31 -2.66 20.17 -17.12
CA VAL A 31 -2.74 18.93 -17.90
C VAL A 31 -1.65 17.93 -17.48
N ARG A 32 -0.40 18.40 -17.32
CA ARG A 32 0.71 17.56 -16.86
C ARG A 32 0.44 16.97 -15.47
N ASN A 33 -0.04 17.78 -14.52
CA ASN A 33 -0.32 17.32 -13.17
C ASN A 33 -1.51 16.34 -13.13
N LEU A 34 -2.50 16.53 -14.00
CA LEU A 34 -3.65 15.63 -14.11
C LEU A 34 -3.23 14.26 -14.66
N VAL A 35 -2.42 14.23 -15.72
CA VAL A 35 -1.86 12.97 -16.27
C VAL A 35 -0.98 12.26 -15.25
N ALA A 36 -0.10 13.01 -14.56
CA ALA A 36 0.74 12.46 -13.50
C ALA A 36 -0.10 11.91 -12.33
N GLY A 37 -1.09 12.67 -11.86
CA GLY A 37 -2.00 12.25 -10.79
C GLY A 37 -2.76 10.98 -11.16
N LEU A 38 -3.33 10.91 -12.36
CA LEU A 38 -4.02 9.73 -12.86
C LEU A 38 -3.10 8.49 -12.89
N THR A 39 -1.87 8.67 -13.39
CA THR A 39 -0.85 7.61 -13.43
C THR A 39 -0.52 7.10 -12.03
N VAL A 40 -0.36 8.00 -11.06
CA VAL A 40 -0.08 7.64 -9.66
C VAL A 40 -1.28 6.98 -8.99
N SER A 41 -2.51 7.45 -9.25
CA SER A 41 -3.73 6.85 -8.70
C SER A 41 -3.86 5.38 -9.08
N PHE A 42 -3.54 5.03 -10.33
CA PHE A 42 -3.52 3.64 -10.79
C PHE A 42 -2.53 2.77 -10.02
N VAL A 43 -1.32 3.27 -9.77
CA VAL A 43 -0.33 2.57 -8.94
C VAL A 43 -0.81 2.44 -7.50
N ALA A 44 -1.42 3.50 -6.94
CA ALA A 44 -1.93 3.52 -5.59
C ALA A 44 -3.07 2.52 -5.34
N ILE A 45 -3.96 2.29 -6.33
CA ILE A 45 -5.03 1.28 -6.24
C ILE A 45 -4.44 -0.12 -6.09
N SER A 46 -3.47 -0.47 -6.95
CA SER A 46 -2.81 -1.78 -6.89
C SER A 46 -2.05 -1.97 -5.58
N LEU A 47 -1.28 -0.97 -5.16
CA LEU A 47 -0.49 -1.02 -3.94
C LEU A 47 -1.41 -1.09 -2.70
N GLY A 48 -2.50 -0.31 -2.69
CA GLY A 48 -3.52 -0.32 -1.65
C GLY A 48 -4.17 -1.69 -1.52
N ALA A 49 -4.57 -2.33 -2.62
CA ALA A 49 -5.14 -3.67 -2.60
C ALA A 49 -4.17 -4.69 -1.97
N ALA A 50 -2.91 -4.69 -2.40
CA ALA A 50 -1.88 -5.60 -1.89
C ALA A 50 -1.62 -5.40 -0.39
N PHE A 51 -1.52 -4.14 0.06
CA PHE A 51 -1.30 -3.81 1.46
C PHE A 51 -2.54 -4.04 2.34
N GLY A 52 -3.75 -3.90 1.79
CA GLY A 52 -4.99 -4.30 2.46
C GLY A 52 -5.00 -5.78 2.80
N GLU A 53 -4.72 -6.64 1.82
CA GLU A 53 -4.56 -8.08 2.03
C GLU A 53 -3.44 -8.40 3.03
N LEU A 54 -2.28 -7.76 2.90
CA LEU A 54 -1.15 -8.00 3.80
C LEU A 54 -1.43 -7.57 5.25
N SER A 55 -2.30 -6.57 5.48
CA SER A 55 -2.75 -6.18 6.82
C SER A 55 -3.76 -7.15 7.45
N GLY A 56 -4.30 -8.10 6.68
CA GLY A 56 -5.37 -8.99 7.12
C GLY A 56 -6.78 -8.37 7.12
N ARG A 57 -6.95 -7.12 6.67
CA ARG A 57 -8.28 -6.46 6.53
C ARG A 57 -8.89 -6.56 5.13
N GLY A 58 -8.16 -7.15 4.18
CA GLY A 58 -8.61 -7.37 2.81
C GLY A 58 -8.37 -6.21 1.84
N ALA A 59 -8.42 -6.52 0.55
CA ALA A 59 -8.10 -5.59 -0.53
C ALA A 59 -9.02 -4.35 -0.56
N THR A 60 -10.30 -4.52 -0.27
CA THR A 60 -11.28 -3.43 -0.28
C THR A 60 -10.90 -2.33 0.71
N ALA A 61 -10.57 -2.70 1.95
CA ALA A 61 -10.14 -1.75 2.98
C ALA A 61 -8.85 -1.02 2.57
N GLY A 62 -7.91 -1.75 1.98
CA GLY A 62 -6.67 -1.18 1.45
C GLY A 62 -6.88 -0.16 0.34
N ILE A 63 -7.71 -0.47 -0.67
CA ILE A 63 -8.05 0.44 -1.77
C ILE A 63 -8.77 1.70 -1.25
N LEU A 64 -9.76 1.51 -0.37
CA LEU A 64 -10.48 2.62 0.25
C LEU A 64 -9.53 3.54 1.02
N SER A 65 -8.63 2.96 1.82
CA SER A 65 -7.62 3.72 2.58
C SER A 65 -6.69 4.52 1.67
N ALA A 66 -6.26 3.94 0.53
CA ALA A 66 -5.38 4.60 -0.43
C ALA A 66 -6.05 5.82 -1.08
N GLY A 67 -7.35 5.74 -1.38
CA GLY A 67 -8.12 6.88 -1.87
C GLY A 67 -8.29 7.98 -0.82
N VAL A 68 -8.73 7.60 0.39
CA VAL A 68 -9.01 8.55 1.48
C VAL A 68 -7.75 9.29 1.91
N ILE A 69 -6.62 8.59 2.10
CA ILE A 69 -5.37 9.24 2.52
C ILE A 69 -4.81 10.16 1.44
N ALA A 70 -4.92 9.79 0.16
CA ALA A 70 -4.50 10.66 -0.94
C ALA A 70 -5.34 11.95 -0.97
N PHE A 71 -6.66 11.85 -0.75
CA PHE A 71 -7.53 13.01 -0.67
C PHE A 71 -7.20 13.93 0.52
N ILE A 72 -7.08 13.36 1.73
CA ILE A 72 -6.76 14.13 2.94
C ILE A 72 -5.40 14.82 2.79
N THR A 73 -4.38 14.12 2.31
CA THR A 73 -3.03 14.70 2.17
C THR A 73 -2.91 15.66 1.00
N ALA A 74 -3.75 15.56 -0.04
CA ALA A 74 -3.83 16.58 -1.07
C ALA A 74 -4.41 17.90 -0.55
N LEU A 75 -5.35 17.85 0.40
CA LEU A 75 -5.97 19.03 1.00
C LEU A 75 -5.12 19.66 2.12
N PHE A 76 -4.54 18.83 3.00
CA PHE A 76 -3.88 19.26 4.23
C PHE A 76 -2.36 19.04 4.24
N GLY A 77 -1.78 18.44 3.20
CA GLY A 77 -0.36 18.11 3.13
C GLY A 77 0.55 19.31 2.93
N GLY A 78 1.81 19.18 3.38
CA GLY A 78 2.82 20.24 3.30
C GLY A 78 3.71 20.19 2.04
N THR A 79 3.62 19.13 1.23
CA THR A 79 4.57 18.83 0.15
C THR A 79 3.88 18.76 -1.22
N ARG A 80 4.43 19.45 -2.22
CA ARG A 80 3.81 19.57 -3.56
C ARG A 80 3.80 18.30 -4.42
N ILE A 81 4.80 17.45 -4.23
CA ILE A 81 5.04 16.26 -5.06
C ILE A 81 4.80 14.95 -4.31
N GLN A 82 4.42 15.03 -3.03
CA GLN A 82 4.21 13.85 -2.20
C GLN A 82 2.89 13.19 -2.58
N CYS A 83 2.96 11.90 -2.84
CA CYS A 83 1.80 11.05 -3.03
C CYS A 83 1.68 10.15 -1.81
N SER A 84 0.59 10.29 -1.05
CA SER A 84 0.38 9.51 0.16
C SER A 84 -0.50 8.30 -0.13
N GLY A 85 -0.22 7.22 0.57
CA GLY A 85 -0.91 5.94 0.44
C GLY A 85 -0.61 5.05 1.65
N PRO A 86 -1.29 3.90 1.79
CA PRO A 86 -0.82 2.86 2.70
C PRO A 86 0.61 2.46 2.31
N THR A 87 1.45 2.23 3.32
CA THR A 87 2.85 1.86 3.12
C THR A 87 3.14 0.55 3.84
N ALA A 88 4.11 -0.21 3.34
CA ALA A 88 4.52 -1.47 3.96
C ALA A 88 4.81 -1.38 5.48
N PRO A 89 5.51 -0.36 6.01
CA PRO A 89 5.65 -0.18 7.45
C PRO A 89 4.32 -0.08 8.20
N MET A 90 3.41 0.76 7.70
CA MET A 90 2.10 0.96 8.31
C MET A 90 1.28 -0.34 8.27
N THR A 91 1.34 -1.06 7.16
CA THR A 91 0.70 -2.36 6.97
C THR A 91 1.25 -3.43 7.90
N ALA A 92 2.56 -3.48 8.11
CA ALA A 92 3.20 -4.45 9.01
C ALA A 92 2.74 -4.22 10.46
N VAL A 93 2.68 -2.96 10.90
CA VAL A 93 2.16 -2.62 12.24
C VAL A 93 0.67 -2.91 12.33
N ALA A 94 -0.11 -2.56 11.32
CA ALA A 94 -1.55 -2.89 11.26
C ALA A 94 -1.79 -4.40 11.37
N LEU A 95 -0.98 -5.22 10.69
CA LEU A 95 -1.04 -6.67 10.79
C LEU A 95 -0.86 -7.14 12.24
N THR A 96 0.10 -6.60 13.00
CA THR A 96 0.28 -7.00 14.41
C THR A 96 -0.94 -6.70 15.28
N VAL A 97 -1.60 -5.56 15.04
CA VAL A 97 -2.82 -5.17 15.76
C VAL A 97 -3.99 -6.08 15.36
N VAL A 98 -4.13 -6.38 14.08
CA VAL A 98 -5.16 -7.30 13.55
C VAL A 98 -4.94 -8.72 14.07
N THR A 99 -3.70 -9.21 14.12
CA THR A 99 -3.40 -10.54 14.68
C THR A 99 -3.71 -10.61 16.16
N PHE A 100 -3.42 -9.54 16.92
CA PHE A 100 -3.79 -9.48 18.33
C PHE A 100 -5.31 -9.44 18.53
N ALA A 101 -6.01 -8.67 17.69
CA ALA A 101 -7.46 -8.54 17.76
C ALA A 101 -8.20 -9.87 17.49
N ASN A 102 -7.65 -10.71 16.61
CA ASN A 102 -8.25 -12.00 16.24
C ASN A 102 -7.68 -13.20 17.02
N ALA A 103 -6.64 -13.00 17.84
CA ALA A 103 -6.04 -14.09 18.60
C ALA A 103 -6.94 -14.51 19.78
N PRO A 104 -7.15 -15.82 20.01
CA PRO A 104 -7.91 -16.32 21.17
C PRO A 104 -7.36 -15.82 22.51
N ASP A 105 -6.02 -15.80 22.64
CA ASP A 105 -5.32 -15.28 23.81
C ASP A 105 -5.08 -13.76 23.78
N GLY A 106 -5.50 -13.08 22.72
CA GLY A 106 -5.32 -11.64 22.53
C GLY A 106 -6.53 -10.86 23.05
N LEU A 107 -7.27 -10.24 22.13
CA LEU A 107 -8.41 -9.40 22.50
C LEU A 107 -9.51 -10.18 23.22
N THR A 108 -9.85 -11.39 22.79
CA THR A 108 -10.93 -12.19 23.39
C THR A 108 -10.67 -12.51 24.86
N LYS A 109 -9.40 -12.67 25.26
CA LYS A 109 -8.98 -12.86 26.65
C LYS A 109 -8.95 -11.57 27.45
N ALA A 110 -8.47 -10.48 26.83
CA ALA A 110 -8.36 -9.19 27.49
C ALA A 110 -9.73 -8.52 27.71
N LEU A 111 -10.60 -8.57 26.71
CA LEU A 111 -11.96 -8.04 26.70
C LEU A 111 -12.90 -9.06 26.04
N PRO A 112 -13.49 -9.98 26.84
CA PRO A 112 -14.48 -10.94 26.34
C PRO A 112 -15.68 -10.23 25.73
N GLY A 113 -16.08 -10.62 24.51
CA GLY A 113 -17.22 -10.04 23.80
C GLY A 113 -16.91 -8.79 22.96
N ALA A 114 -15.68 -8.27 22.98
CA ALA A 114 -15.28 -7.17 22.11
C ALA A 114 -15.15 -7.64 20.64
N ASN A 115 -15.75 -6.88 19.72
CA ASN A 115 -15.59 -7.13 18.28
C ASN A 115 -14.16 -6.76 17.83
N PRO A 116 -13.40 -7.70 17.21
CA PRO A 116 -12.04 -7.45 16.73
C PRO A 116 -11.94 -6.26 15.78
N ASP A 117 -12.92 -6.10 14.89
CA ASP A 117 -12.91 -5.03 13.90
C ASP A 117 -13.08 -3.65 14.52
N HIS A 118 -13.97 -3.53 15.51
CA HIS A 118 -14.18 -2.27 16.22
C HIS A 118 -12.93 -1.88 17.01
N PHE A 119 -12.27 -2.85 17.65
CA PHE A 119 -11.00 -2.61 18.33
C PHE A 119 -9.93 -2.05 17.38
N VAL A 120 -9.73 -2.68 16.21
CA VAL A 120 -8.73 -2.19 15.25
C VAL A 120 -9.09 -0.80 14.73
N ASN A 121 -10.37 -0.53 14.44
CA ASN A 121 -10.81 0.79 14.00
C ASN A 121 -10.54 1.87 15.05
N VAL A 122 -10.83 1.60 16.33
CA VAL A 122 -10.55 2.52 17.43
C VAL A 122 -9.05 2.77 17.58
N VAL A 123 -8.21 1.74 17.51
CA VAL A 123 -6.75 1.88 17.55
C VAL A 123 -6.24 2.76 16.40
N MET A 124 -6.78 2.59 15.20
CA MET A 124 -6.40 3.40 14.03
C MET A 124 -6.84 4.87 14.18
N ILE A 125 -8.05 5.11 14.67
CA ILE A 125 -8.55 6.47 14.95
C ILE A 125 -7.69 7.14 16.03
N LEU A 126 -7.40 6.42 17.12
CA LEU A 126 -6.54 6.92 18.19
C LEU A 126 -5.13 7.24 17.68
N THR A 127 -4.56 6.38 16.84
CA THR A 127 -3.26 6.63 16.20
C THR A 127 -3.30 7.90 15.36
N GLY A 128 -4.36 8.12 14.57
CA GLY A 128 -4.57 9.35 13.82
C GLY A 128 -4.68 10.59 14.72
N ALA A 129 -5.42 10.50 15.82
CA ALA A 129 -5.54 11.58 16.80
C ALA A 129 -4.20 11.91 17.47
N LEU A 130 -3.41 10.90 17.85
CA LEU A 130 -2.07 11.09 18.40
C LEU A 130 -1.11 11.72 17.38
N LEU A 131 -1.20 11.33 16.10
CA LEU A 131 -0.42 11.96 15.03
C LEU A 131 -0.84 13.42 14.81
N ALA A 132 -2.13 13.74 14.87
CA ALA A 132 -2.63 15.10 14.80
C ALA A 132 -2.14 15.95 16.00
N LEU A 133 -2.13 15.37 17.20
CA LEU A 133 -1.60 16.01 18.41
C LEU A 133 -0.08 16.24 18.29
N ALA A 134 0.68 15.25 17.80
CA ALA A 134 2.11 15.39 17.54
C ALA A 134 2.40 16.47 16.48
N ALA A 135 1.52 16.60 15.47
CA ALA A 135 1.61 17.66 14.47
C ALA A 135 1.35 19.05 15.09
N LEU A 136 0.37 19.19 15.98
CA LEU A 136 0.08 20.43 16.70
C LEU A 136 1.29 20.91 17.53
N PHE A 137 1.95 19.98 18.21
CA PHE A 137 3.19 20.24 18.96
C PHE A 137 4.45 20.33 18.07
N ARG A 138 4.31 20.19 16.75
CA ARG A 138 5.40 20.27 15.76
C ARG A 138 6.54 19.25 15.99
N LEU A 139 6.20 18.06 16.50
CA LEU A 139 7.17 16.97 16.75
C LEU A 139 7.78 16.40 15.46
N GLY A 140 7.22 16.69 14.28
CA GLY A 140 7.77 16.23 13.00
C GLY A 140 9.23 16.62 12.77
N LYS A 141 9.74 17.68 13.41
CA LYS A 141 11.15 18.07 13.33
C LYS A 141 12.10 17.00 13.86
N PHE A 142 11.68 16.23 14.87
CA PHE A 142 12.51 15.19 15.47
C PHE A 142 12.70 13.98 14.56
N ILE A 143 11.85 13.79 13.55
CA ILE A 143 12.03 12.73 12.54
C ILE A 143 13.37 12.89 11.81
N SER A 144 13.86 14.14 11.64
CA SER A 144 15.16 14.41 11.03
C SER A 144 16.36 13.89 11.84
N LEU A 145 16.18 13.57 13.12
CA LEU A 145 17.23 13.03 13.99
C LEU A 145 17.43 11.53 13.82
N VAL A 146 16.52 10.82 13.13
CA VAL A 146 16.62 9.37 12.95
C VAL A 146 17.80 9.07 12.02
N PRO A 147 18.82 8.31 12.47
CA PRO A 147 19.98 8.01 11.65
C PRO A 147 19.59 7.21 10.39
N LYS A 148 20.26 7.49 9.26
CA LYS A 148 20.03 6.77 7.99
C LYS A 148 20.22 5.26 8.12
N VAL A 149 21.13 4.82 9.01
CA VAL A 149 21.36 3.39 9.30
C VAL A 149 20.13 2.71 9.92
N VAL A 150 19.37 3.41 10.77
CA VAL A 150 18.14 2.90 11.38
C VAL A 150 17.04 2.78 10.34
N ILE A 151 16.88 3.80 9.49
CA ILE A 151 15.89 3.79 8.41
C ILE A 151 16.17 2.64 7.43
N SER A 152 17.44 2.47 7.04
CA SER A 152 17.87 1.38 6.15
C SER A 152 17.65 0.01 6.79
N GLY A 153 18.00 -0.17 8.07
CA GLY A 153 17.79 -1.43 8.79
C GLY A 153 16.31 -1.78 8.92
N PHE A 154 15.48 -0.79 9.26
CA PHE A 154 14.03 -0.94 9.35
C PHE A 154 13.40 -1.32 8.00
N MET A 155 13.79 -0.66 6.91
CA MET A 155 13.29 -0.98 5.56
C MET A 155 13.68 -2.39 5.12
N ASN A 156 14.92 -2.83 5.40
CA ASN A 156 15.35 -4.21 5.14
C ASN A 156 14.57 -5.23 5.97
N GLY A 157 14.29 -4.93 7.24
CA GLY A 157 13.46 -5.79 8.10
C GLY A 157 12.05 -5.97 7.54
N ILE A 158 11.42 -4.88 7.08
CA ILE A 158 10.11 -4.94 6.43
C ILE A 158 10.17 -5.74 5.13
N ALA A 159 11.22 -5.57 4.31
CA ALA A 159 11.38 -6.33 3.09
C ALA A 159 11.44 -7.85 3.37
N VAL A 160 12.16 -8.26 4.42
CA VAL A 160 12.21 -9.67 4.87
C VAL A 160 10.83 -10.15 5.32
N LEU A 161 10.08 -9.35 6.10
CA LEU A 161 8.73 -9.72 6.53
C LEU A 161 7.77 -9.93 5.35
N ILE A 162 7.83 -9.06 4.34
CA ILE A 162 7.05 -9.22 3.12
C ILE A 162 7.46 -10.50 2.39
N TRP A 163 8.77 -10.75 2.23
CA TRP A 163 9.27 -11.96 1.59
C TRP A 163 8.80 -13.23 2.28
N ILE A 164 8.80 -13.26 3.62
CA ILE A 164 8.29 -14.39 4.40
C ILE A 164 6.79 -14.56 4.14
N GLY A 165 6.01 -13.48 4.13
CA GLY A 165 4.57 -13.52 3.86
C GLY A 165 4.24 -14.04 2.46
N GLU A 166 4.95 -13.56 1.43
CA GLU A 166 4.76 -14.01 0.05
C GLU A 166 5.27 -15.45 -0.14
N ALA A 167 6.40 -15.83 0.45
CA ALA A 167 6.91 -17.20 0.37
C ALA A 167 5.90 -18.23 0.92
N LYS A 168 5.21 -17.90 2.02
CA LYS A 168 4.13 -18.73 2.57
C LYS A 168 2.98 -18.93 1.58
N LYS A 169 2.54 -17.85 0.91
CA LYS A 169 1.50 -17.90 -0.13
C LYS A 169 1.94 -18.75 -1.33
N LEU A 170 3.21 -18.63 -1.76
CA LEU A 170 3.76 -19.41 -2.87
C LEU A 170 3.84 -20.91 -2.58
N LEU A 171 4.26 -21.26 -1.36
CA LEU A 171 4.42 -22.65 -0.93
C LEU A 171 3.09 -23.30 -0.49
N GLY A 172 1.98 -22.56 -0.51
CA GLY A 172 0.68 -23.06 -0.03
C GLY A 172 0.67 -23.33 1.48
N ALA A 173 1.53 -22.65 2.25
CA ALA A 173 1.59 -22.75 3.70
C ALA A 173 0.69 -21.68 4.32
N GLY A 174 -0.51 -22.06 4.73
CA GLY A 174 -1.45 -21.22 5.46
C GLY A 174 -1.31 -21.36 6.98
N PRO A 175 -1.97 -20.50 7.75
CA PRO A 175 -2.18 -20.74 9.18
C PRO A 175 -3.03 -22.00 9.37
N THR A 176 -2.61 -22.93 10.24
CA THR A 176 -3.53 -23.95 10.77
C THR A 176 -4.40 -23.33 11.86
N GLU A 177 -5.55 -23.95 12.15
CA GLU A 177 -6.45 -23.55 13.25
C GLU A 177 -5.73 -23.48 14.62
N ASP A 178 -4.59 -24.18 14.76
CA ASP A 178 -3.77 -24.23 15.98
C ASP A 178 -2.59 -23.22 16.02
N GLY A 179 -2.52 -22.27 15.07
CA GLY A 179 -1.43 -21.27 15.03
C GLY A 179 -0.06 -21.83 14.63
N GLY A 180 -0.01 -23.07 14.16
CA GLY A 180 1.17 -23.71 13.58
C GLY A 180 1.39 -23.34 12.11
N LEU A 181 2.63 -23.55 11.64
CA LEU A 181 2.97 -23.41 10.22
C LEU A 181 2.91 -24.80 9.56
N ALA A 182 1.76 -25.20 9.01
CA ALA A 182 1.70 -26.44 8.25
C ALA A 182 1.90 -26.17 6.75
N LEU A 183 2.77 -26.97 6.14
CA LEU A 183 2.83 -27.12 4.69
C LEU A 183 1.61 -27.95 4.26
N ASN A 184 0.81 -27.45 3.32
CA ASN A 184 -0.47 -28.03 2.83
C ASN A 184 -1.77 -27.63 3.55
N VAL A 185 -1.82 -26.53 4.30
CA VAL A 185 -3.11 -25.88 4.59
C VAL A 185 -3.28 -24.71 3.66
N SER A 186 -4.02 -24.92 2.57
CA SER A 186 -4.29 -23.95 1.51
C SER A 186 -4.73 -22.57 2.05
N PRO A 187 -3.87 -21.52 2.05
CA PRO A 187 -4.38 -20.15 2.04
C PRO A 187 -4.77 -19.73 0.60
N LEU A 188 -4.33 -20.49 -0.40
CA LEU A 188 -4.61 -20.35 -1.82
C LEU A 188 -4.86 -21.76 -2.37
N ALA A 189 -6.09 -22.05 -2.79
CA ALA A 189 -6.41 -23.32 -3.44
C ALA A 189 -5.50 -23.50 -4.67
N GLY A 190 -4.78 -24.62 -4.72
CA GLY A 190 -3.87 -24.96 -5.83
C GLY A 190 -2.59 -25.65 -5.37
N GLY A 191 -2.01 -26.47 -6.26
CA GLY A 191 -0.70 -27.06 -6.03
C GLY A 191 0.44 -26.03 -6.05
N ILE A 192 1.56 -26.36 -5.41
CA ILE A 192 2.77 -25.52 -5.38
C ILE A 192 3.26 -25.17 -6.81
N GLY A 193 3.14 -26.11 -7.75
CA GLY A 193 3.54 -25.93 -9.15
C GLY A 193 2.85 -24.74 -9.84
N PRO A 194 1.50 -24.75 -9.97
CA PRO A 194 0.75 -23.63 -10.53
C PRO A 194 1.03 -22.29 -9.84
N ASN A 195 1.11 -22.25 -8.51
CA ASN A 195 1.38 -21.03 -7.77
C ASN A 195 2.76 -20.44 -8.12
N LEU A 196 3.79 -21.29 -8.19
CA LEU A 196 5.14 -20.87 -8.55
C LEU A 196 5.21 -20.36 -10.00
N VAL A 197 4.52 -21.04 -10.93
CA VAL A 197 4.47 -20.60 -12.34
C VAL A 197 3.80 -19.24 -12.47
N ILE A 198 2.64 -19.04 -11.83
CA ILE A 198 1.92 -17.76 -11.86
C ILE A 198 2.76 -16.66 -11.23
N ALA A 199 3.42 -16.92 -10.11
CA ALA A 199 4.26 -15.94 -9.43
C ALA A 199 5.51 -15.56 -10.22
N LEU A 200 6.20 -16.54 -10.82
CA LEU A 200 7.35 -16.26 -11.69
C LEU A 200 6.90 -15.51 -12.95
N ALA A 201 5.77 -15.88 -13.54
CA ALA A 201 5.18 -15.14 -14.66
C ALA A 201 4.83 -13.70 -14.26
N ALA A 202 4.25 -13.50 -13.07
CA ALA A 202 3.96 -12.18 -12.52
C ALA A 202 5.25 -11.35 -12.35
N LEU A 203 6.29 -11.95 -11.77
CA LEU A 203 7.58 -11.30 -11.56
C LEU A 203 8.19 -10.87 -12.90
N VAL A 204 8.29 -11.80 -13.85
CA VAL A 204 8.82 -11.53 -15.19
C VAL A 204 8.01 -10.42 -15.87
N LEU A 205 6.68 -10.49 -15.84
CA LEU A 205 5.82 -9.49 -16.49
C LEU A 205 5.96 -8.11 -15.82
N CYS A 206 5.98 -8.06 -14.49
CA CYS A 206 6.15 -6.81 -13.75
C CYS A 206 7.50 -6.11 -14.02
N PHE A 207 8.58 -6.86 -14.30
CA PHE A 207 9.89 -6.27 -14.63
C PHE A 207 10.07 -5.99 -16.12
N THR A 208 9.60 -6.87 -17.00
CA THR A 208 9.81 -6.75 -18.45
C THR A 208 8.83 -5.79 -19.11
N LEU A 209 7.56 -5.81 -18.71
CA LEU A 209 6.50 -5.07 -19.38
C LEU A 209 6.65 -3.54 -19.24
N PRO A 210 7.00 -2.97 -18.07
CA PRO A 210 7.28 -1.54 -17.97
C PRO A 210 8.49 -1.11 -18.80
N SER A 211 9.52 -1.97 -18.89
CA SER A 211 10.71 -1.71 -19.71
C SER A 211 10.37 -1.68 -21.21
N LEU A 212 9.53 -2.64 -21.65
CA LEU A 212 9.08 -2.72 -23.03
C LEU A 212 8.14 -1.57 -23.41
N LEU A 213 7.18 -1.23 -22.53
CA LEU A 213 6.25 -0.12 -22.72
C LEU A 213 6.97 1.24 -22.78
N LYS A 214 8.04 1.45 -22.00
CA LYS A 214 8.88 2.65 -22.09
C LYS A 214 9.57 2.78 -23.46
N ARG A 215 9.88 1.66 -24.12
CA ARG A 215 10.46 1.64 -25.47
C ARG A 215 9.43 2.04 -26.54
N MET A 216 8.14 1.88 -26.25
CA MET A 216 7.02 2.31 -27.10
C MET A 216 6.57 3.72 -26.71
N HIS A 217 7.25 4.73 -27.28
CA HIS A 217 7.14 6.15 -26.92
C HIS A 217 5.70 6.72 -26.94
N HIS A 218 4.78 6.15 -27.71
CA HIS A 218 3.42 6.69 -27.87
C HIS A 218 2.43 6.30 -26.76
N ILE A 219 2.66 5.23 -26.00
CA ILE A 219 1.68 4.67 -25.04
C ILE A 219 2.24 4.68 -23.61
N GLY A 220 3.57 4.52 -23.45
CA GLY A 220 4.22 4.33 -22.16
C GLY A 220 4.10 5.49 -21.17
N HIS A 221 3.70 6.70 -21.60
CA HIS A 221 3.55 7.86 -20.71
C HIS A 221 2.21 7.90 -19.96
N TYR A 222 1.18 7.20 -20.44
CA TYR A 222 -0.19 7.33 -19.93
C TYR A 222 -0.65 6.16 -19.05
N ILE A 223 -0.05 4.99 -19.19
CA ILE A 223 -0.48 3.78 -18.48
C ILE A 223 0.70 3.21 -17.66
N PRO A 224 0.57 3.06 -16.33
CA PRO A 224 1.61 2.42 -15.53
C PRO A 224 1.79 0.97 -15.97
N GLY A 225 3.01 0.60 -16.35
CA GLY A 225 3.30 -0.76 -16.82
C GLY A 225 2.98 -1.85 -15.79
N THR A 226 3.03 -1.53 -14.49
CA THR A 226 2.64 -2.45 -13.41
C THR A 226 1.13 -2.76 -13.43
N LEU A 227 0.28 -1.78 -13.74
CA LEU A 227 -1.16 -2.01 -13.83
C LEU A 227 -1.52 -2.83 -15.06
N VAL A 228 -0.84 -2.60 -16.20
CA VAL A 228 -0.99 -3.44 -17.39
C VAL A 228 -0.55 -4.87 -17.09
N ALA A 229 0.56 -5.06 -16.37
CA ALA A 229 1.04 -6.38 -15.99
C ALA A 229 -0.01 -7.11 -15.12
N ILE A 230 -0.58 -6.43 -14.13
CA ILE A 230 -1.62 -7.01 -13.28
C ILE A 230 -2.87 -7.34 -14.09
N ALA A 231 -3.34 -6.45 -14.96
CA ALA A 231 -4.53 -6.68 -15.79
C ALA A 231 -4.35 -7.87 -16.74
N LEU A 232 -3.21 -7.94 -17.43
CA LEU A 232 -2.87 -9.06 -18.32
C LEU A 232 -2.75 -10.38 -17.55
N LEU A 233 -2.03 -10.39 -16.44
CA LEU A 233 -1.89 -11.59 -15.61
C LEU A 233 -3.24 -12.05 -15.07
N THR A 234 -4.08 -11.12 -14.63
CA THR A 234 -5.44 -11.43 -14.15
C THR A 234 -6.26 -12.07 -15.26
N ALA A 235 -6.18 -11.57 -16.50
CA ALA A 235 -6.86 -12.19 -17.65
C ALA A 235 -6.31 -13.60 -17.93
N VAL A 236 -4.99 -13.78 -17.95
CA VAL A 236 -4.36 -15.10 -18.17
C VAL A 236 -4.78 -16.10 -17.10
N VAL A 237 -4.79 -15.72 -15.83
CA VAL A 237 -5.22 -16.58 -14.73
C VAL A 237 -6.72 -16.86 -14.82
N HIS A 238 -7.54 -15.86 -15.17
CA HIS A 238 -8.99 -16.02 -15.28
C HIS A 238 -9.39 -17.07 -16.33
N PHE A 239 -8.74 -17.07 -17.50
CA PHE A 239 -9.04 -18.01 -18.57
C PHE A 239 -8.24 -19.31 -18.52
N GLY A 240 -7.00 -19.28 -18.01
CA GLY A 240 -6.08 -20.42 -18.03
C GLY A 240 -6.05 -21.26 -16.75
N PHE A 241 -6.40 -20.67 -15.59
CA PHE A 241 -6.30 -21.32 -14.28
C PHE A 241 -7.57 -21.07 -13.44
N PRO A 242 -8.70 -21.72 -13.78
CA PRO A 242 -9.97 -21.47 -13.11
C PRO A 242 -9.98 -21.86 -11.62
N GLU A 243 -9.10 -22.77 -11.20
CA GLU A 243 -8.96 -23.20 -9.80
C GLU A 243 -8.11 -22.27 -8.92
N ALA A 244 -7.44 -21.28 -9.51
CA ALA A 244 -6.62 -20.36 -8.73
C ALA A 244 -7.49 -19.51 -7.79
N ALA A 245 -7.09 -19.42 -6.51
CA ALA A 245 -7.82 -18.58 -5.56
C ALA A 245 -7.77 -17.10 -5.98
N ARG A 246 -8.92 -16.44 -5.89
CA ARG A 246 -9.11 -15.05 -6.32
C ARG A 246 -9.28 -14.17 -5.10
N VAL A 247 -8.62 -13.01 -5.14
CA VAL A 247 -8.89 -11.94 -4.18
C VAL A 247 -10.32 -11.46 -4.43
N LYS A 248 -11.23 -11.77 -3.50
CA LYS A 248 -12.62 -11.31 -3.58
C LYS A 248 -12.68 -9.88 -3.08
N MET A 249 -13.12 -8.95 -3.92
CA MET A 249 -13.57 -7.64 -3.43
C MET A 249 -14.88 -7.91 -2.67
N GLY A 250 -14.81 -7.85 -1.34
CA GLY A 250 -15.93 -8.21 -0.45
C GLY A 250 -17.14 -7.27 -0.51
N ALA A 251 -17.26 -6.38 -1.51
CA ALA A 251 -18.33 -5.40 -1.57
C ALA A 251 -18.98 -5.28 -2.97
N SER A 252 -20.26 -5.68 -3.05
CA SER A 252 -21.23 -5.11 -4.00
C SER A 252 -21.62 -3.69 -3.53
N GLU A 253 -22.14 -2.81 -4.40
CA GLU A 253 -22.54 -1.44 -4.01
C GLU A 253 -23.60 -1.43 -2.88
N ALA A 254 -24.55 -2.37 -2.89
CA ALA A 254 -25.51 -2.57 -1.80
C ALA A 254 -24.83 -3.05 -0.49
N SER A 255 -23.63 -3.63 -0.61
CA SER A 255 -22.82 -4.14 0.50
C SER A 255 -21.84 -3.10 1.05
N LEU A 256 -21.54 -2.00 0.35
CA LEU A 256 -20.58 -1.00 0.82
C LEU A 256 -21.17 -0.16 1.96
N VAL A 257 -22.44 0.23 1.83
CA VAL A 257 -23.20 0.93 2.89
C VAL A 257 -23.34 0.01 4.11
N GLU A 258 -23.67 -1.27 3.90
CA GLU A 258 -23.78 -2.25 4.98
C GLU A 258 -22.43 -2.51 5.63
N HIS A 259 -21.36 -2.63 4.84
CA HIS A 259 -20.00 -2.77 5.33
C HIS A 259 -19.63 -1.58 6.22
N ILE A 260 -19.90 -0.34 5.80
CA ILE A 260 -19.65 0.84 6.63
C ILE A 260 -20.48 0.81 7.93
N ARG A 261 -21.76 0.40 7.86
CA ARG A 261 -22.62 0.28 9.05
C ARG A 261 -22.06 -0.72 10.07
N THR A 262 -21.59 -1.87 9.62
CA THR A 262 -20.99 -2.89 10.51
C THR A 262 -19.69 -2.42 11.17
N GLN A 263 -18.99 -1.43 10.60
CA GLN A 263 -17.78 -0.88 11.21
C GLN A 263 -18.05 0.08 12.38
N ILE A 264 -19.28 0.58 12.53
CA ILE A 264 -19.65 1.52 13.59
C ILE A 264 -20.24 0.70 14.75
N PRO A 265 -19.73 0.83 15.99
CA PRO A 265 -20.34 0.19 17.13
C PRO A 265 -21.75 0.75 17.35
N THR A 266 -22.76 -0.12 17.23
CA THR A 266 -24.17 0.21 17.45
C THR A 266 -24.56 0.05 18.92
N ASP A 267 -23.92 -0.90 19.62
CA ASP A 267 -24.13 -1.13 21.04
C ASP A 267 -22.96 -0.57 21.83
N TRP A 268 -23.22 0.52 22.56
CA TRP A 268 -22.27 1.16 23.49
C TRP A 268 -22.46 0.67 24.93
N SER A 269 -23.19 -0.42 25.12
CA SER A 269 -23.38 -1.05 26.43
C SER A 269 -22.10 -1.78 26.83
N PHE A 270 -21.39 -1.20 27.80
CA PHE A 270 -20.32 -1.84 28.56
C PHE A 270 -20.88 -2.75 29.65
#